data_AF-A0A9Q0JFF7-F1
#
_entry.id   AF-A0A9Q0JFF7-F1
#
_cell.length_a   1.000
_cell.length_b   1.000
_cell.length_c   1.000
_cell.angle_alpha   90.00
_cell.angle_beta   90.00
_cell.angle_gamma   90.00
#
_symmetry.space_group_name_H-M   'P 1'
#
loop_
_entity.id
_entity.type
_entity.pdbx_description
1 polymer ?
#
loop_
_entity_poly.entity_id
_entity_poly.type
_entity_poly.pdbx_seq_one_letter_code
_entity_poly.pdbx_strand_id
1 'polypeptide(L)'
;MAANLHGSYLQIPTTTATKTPTLLLLQPRTLQLQTPPTSLVCLRKKTKPLSISASTAVEVDGASTSTKPSKSLPFRVGHGFDLHRLEPGYPLIIGGINVPHDRGCEAHSDGDVLLHCVVDAILGALGLPDIGQIFPDSDPKWKGAASSVFIKEAVRLMHEAGYEIGNLDATLILQRPKLSPLKEAIRTNLSELLGADPSVVNLKAKTHEKVDSLGENRSIAAHTVILLMKK
;
A
#
# COMPACT_ATOMS: atom_id res chain seq x y z
N MET A 1 25.75 4.96 -59.70
CA MET A 1 25.32 6.11 -60.52
C MET A 1 24.81 7.18 -59.57
N ALA A 2 25.54 8.30 -59.50
CA ALA A 2 25.20 9.46 -58.71
C ALA A 2 24.20 10.34 -59.46
N ALA A 3 23.28 10.98 -58.74
CA ALA A 3 22.58 12.16 -59.23
C ALA A 3 22.32 13.10 -58.04
N ASN A 4 23.19 14.10 -57.96
CA ASN A 4 23.06 15.31 -57.15
C ASN A 4 21.91 16.16 -57.70
N LEU A 5 21.09 16.75 -56.80
CA LEU A 5 20.34 17.95 -57.11
C LEU A 5 20.60 19.00 -56.01
N HIS A 6 21.21 20.09 -56.46
CA HIS A 6 21.51 21.33 -55.75
C HIS A 6 20.28 22.24 -55.68
N GLY A 7 20.26 23.12 -54.67
CA GLY A 7 19.50 24.36 -54.65
C GLY A 7 18.58 24.45 -53.44
N SER A 8 18.55 25.51 -52.64
CA SER A 8 19.30 26.78 -52.63
C SER A 8 18.97 27.44 -51.29
N TYR A 9 19.98 28.00 -50.64
CA TYR A 9 19.91 28.75 -49.39
C TYR A 9 18.94 29.95 -49.51
N LEU A 10 18.02 30.09 -48.54
CA LEU A 10 17.48 31.40 -48.16
C LEU A 10 18.05 31.80 -46.80
N GLN A 11 18.82 32.89 -46.81
CA GLN A 11 19.30 33.59 -45.62
C GLN A 11 18.12 34.31 -44.94
N ILE A 12 17.95 34.06 -43.65
CA ILE A 12 17.04 34.81 -42.78
C ILE A 12 17.94 35.71 -41.90
N PRO A 13 17.71 37.03 -41.82
CA PRO A 13 18.58 37.93 -41.10
C PRO A 13 18.49 37.73 -39.57
N THR A 14 19.66 37.59 -38.96
CA THR A 14 19.91 37.66 -37.51
C THR A 14 19.72 39.09 -36.99
N THR A 15 18.73 39.30 -36.13
CA THR A 15 18.65 40.48 -35.25
C THR A 15 18.95 40.06 -33.82
N THR A 16 20.15 40.44 -33.39
CA THR A 16 20.61 40.40 -32.00
C THR A 16 19.88 41.46 -31.18
N ALA A 17 19.08 41.03 -30.21
CA ALA A 17 18.56 41.90 -29.15
C ALA A 17 18.85 41.25 -27.80
N THR A 18 19.97 41.65 -27.21
CA THR A 18 20.33 41.40 -25.82
C THR A 18 19.37 42.16 -24.91
N LYS A 19 18.49 41.43 -24.23
CA LYS A 19 17.77 41.94 -23.05
C LYS A 19 18.07 41.04 -21.86
N THR A 20 18.94 41.55 -21.01
CA THR A 20 19.25 41.04 -19.67
C THR A 20 17.96 41.04 -18.83
N PRO A 21 17.52 39.91 -18.26
CA PRO A 21 16.47 39.95 -17.26
C PRO A 21 17.08 40.41 -15.93
N THR A 22 16.70 41.60 -15.50
CA THR A 22 16.97 42.13 -14.15
C THR A 22 16.38 41.17 -13.11
N LEU A 23 17.24 40.51 -12.34
CA LEU A 23 16.87 39.81 -11.12
C LEU A 23 16.22 40.82 -10.15
N LEU A 24 14.91 40.74 -9.96
CA LEU A 24 14.27 41.34 -8.79
C LEU A 24 14.64 40.49 -7.58
N LEU A 25 15.57 41.00 -6.78
CA LEU A 25 15.96 40.44 -5.49
C LEU A 25 14.77 40.62 -4.51
N LEU A 26 13.91 39.60 -4.40
CA LEU A 26 12.91 39.52 -3.34
C LEU A 26 13.65 39.35 -2.02
N GLN A 27 13.64 40.40 -1.19
CA GLN A 27 14.19 40.36 0.16
C GLN A 27 13.42 39.34 1.02
N PRO A 28 14.09 38.51 1.83
CA PRO A 28 13.42 37.62 2.75
C PRO A 28 12.73 38.44 3.85
N ARG A 29 11.40 38.38 3.92
CA ARG A 29 10.65 38.79 5.11
C ARG A 29 10.98 37.83 6.23
N THR A 30 11.63 38.34 7.27
CA THR A 30 11.76 37.67 8.58
C THR A 30 10.36 37.46 9.17
N LEU A 31 9.83 36.24 9.09
CA LEU A 31 8.74 35.83 9.98
C LEU A 31 9.33 35.63 11.38
N GLN A 32 9.10 36.59 12.27
CA GLN A 32 9.26 36.36 13.70
C GLN A 32 8.19 35.37 14.16
N LEU A 33 8.60 34.17 14.55
CA LEU A 33 7.78 33.29 15.39
C LEU A 33 7.58 33.98 16.75
N GLN A 34 6.38 34.48 17.00
CA GLN A 34 5.97 34.86 18.36
C GLN A 34 5.58 33.59 19.11
N THR A 35 6.42 33.18 20.06
CA THR A 35 6.07 32.17 21.07
C THR A 35 5.12 32.79 22.10
N PRO A 36 3.95 32.18 22.39
CA PRO A 36 3.12 32.66 23.50
C PRO A 36 3.81 32.35 24.84
N PRO A 37 3.73 33.26 25.84
CA PRO A 37 4.32 33.02 27.15
C PRO A 37 3.52 31.98 27.94
N THR A 38 4.23 31.00 28.47
CA THR A 38 3.79 30.17 29.60
C THR A 38 3.56 31.03 30.84
N SER A 39 2.34 31.04 31.35
CA SER A 39 2.07 31.37 32.76
C SER A 39 0.98 30.45 33.31
N LEU A 40 1.42 29.48 34.12
CA LEU A 40 0.56 28.80 35.09
C LEU A 40 0.14 29.82 36.15
N VAL A 41 -1.16 30.11 36.25
CA VAL A 41 -1.74 30.71 37.44
C VAL A 41 -2.85 29.80 37.94
N CYS A 42 -2.55 29.12 39.04
CA CYS A 42 -3.47 28.31 39.83
C CYS A 42 -4.43 29.24 40.59
N LEU A 43 -5.70 29.27 40.18
CA LEU A 43 -6.76 29.94 40.95
C LEU A 43 -7.69 28.90 41.59
N ARG A 44 -7.38 28.55 42.84
CA ARG A 44 -8.26 27.79 43.74
C ARG A 44 -9.56 28.58 43.97
N LYS A 45 -10.70 28.02 43.57
CA LYS A 45 -12.00 28.37 44.16
C LYS A 45 -12.48 27.20 45.02
N LYS A 46 -12.68 27.48 46.30
CA LYS A 46 -13.27 26.57 47.29
C LYS A 46 -14.77 26.47 47.04
N THR A 47 -15.28 25.27 46.81
CA THR A 47 -16.71 24.94 46.93
C THR A 47 -16.86 23.63 47.68
N LYS A 48 -17.80 23.60 48.63
CA LYS A 48 -18.07 22.54 49.62
C LYS A 48 -18.46 21.20 48.96
N PRO A 49 -18.24 20.05 49.62
CA PRO A 49 -18.56 18.75 49.05
C PRO A 49 -20.07 18.51 49.13
N LEU A 50 -20.67 18.10 48.02
CA LEU A 50 -22.00 17.51 47.96
C LEU A 50 -21.83 16.05 47.51
N SER A 51 -22.15 15.13 48.39
CA SER A 51 -22.21 13.70 48.12
C SER A 51 -23.37 13.39 47.18
N ILE A 52 -23.06 12.84 46.00
CA ILE A 52 -24.05 12.21 45.12
C ILE A 52 -23.44 10.89 44.65
N SER A 53 -24.01 9.78 45.10
CA SER A 53 -23.78 8.46 44.52
C SER A 53 -24.21 8.48 43.06
N ALA A 54 -23.26 8.31 42.14
CA ALA A 54 -23.55 8.10 40.73
C ALA A 54 -23.48 6.59 40.44
N SER A 55 -24.56 5.89 40.77
CA SER A 55 -24.91 4.65 40.09
C SER A 55 -25.67 5.02 38.82
N THR A 56 -24.98 5.05 37.70
CA THR A 56 -25.61 4.94 36.39
C THR A 56 -24.88 3.84 35.65
N ALA A 57 -25.40 2.64 35.81
CA ALA A 57 -25.24 1.59 34.83
C ALA A 57 -25.60 2.17 33.47
N VAL A 58 -24.63 2.22 32.56
CA VAL A 58 -24.93 2.30 31.14
C VAL A 58 -25.27 0.87 30.77
N GLU A 59 -26.55 0.56 30.75
CA GLU A 59 -27.05 -0.65 30.12
C GLU A 59 -26.64 -0.58 28.64
N VAL A 60 -25.72 -1.44 28.25
CA VAL A 60 -25.42 -1.68 26.85
C VAL A 60 -26.63 -2.42 26.30
N ASP A 61 -27.55 -1.66 25.70
CA ASP A 61 -28.69 -2.20 24.99
C ASP A 61 -28.22 -3.32 24.05
N GLY A 62 -28.80 -4.50 24.25
CA GLY A 62 -28.39 -5.75 23.64
C GLY A 62 -28.26 -5.62 22.14
N ALA A 63 -27.14 -6.13 21.62
CA ALA A 63 -26.93 -6.35 20.20
C ALA A 63 -28.13 -7.13 19.64
N SER A 64 -28.96 -6.44 18.85
CA SER A 64 -30.05 -7.02 18.10
C SER A 64 -29.46 -8.00 17.09
N THR A 65 -29.41 -9.26 17.48
CA THR A 65 -29.02 -10.37 16.64
C THR A 65 -30.12 -10.58 15.61
N SER A 66 -29.92 -10.04 14.42
CA SER A 66 -30.74 -10.36 13.25
C SER A 66 -30.79 -11.89 13.09
N THR A 67 -31.95 -12.48 13.40
CA THR A 67 -32.23 -13.93 13.34
C THR A 67 -32.45 -14.46 11.93
N LYS A 68 -32.27 -13.65 10.88
CA LYS A 68 -32.28 -14.13 9.51
C LYS A 68 -30.95 -14.81 9.20
N PRO A 69 -30.93 -16.08 8.72
CA PRO A 69 -29.70 -16.72 8.30
C PRO A 69 -29.03 -15.86 7.23
N SER A 70 -27.75 -15.54 7.42
CA SER A 70 -27.00 -14.74 6.45
C SER A 70 -26.98 -15.48 5.11
N LYS A 71 -27.20 -14.74 4.02
CA LYS A 71 -27.23 -15.32 2.68
C LYS A 71 -25.84 -15.87 2.34
N SER A 72 -25.73 -17.19 2.17
CA SER A 72 -24.53 -17.80 1.57
C SER A 72 -24.46 -17.39 0.10
N LEU A 73 -23.39 -16.71 -0.29
CA LEU A 73 -23.13 -16.29 -1.67
C LEU A 73 -22.24 -17.33 -2.35
N PRO A 74 -22.58 -17.81 -3.56
CA PRO A 74 -21.73 -18.77 -4.29
C PRO A 74 -20.39 -18.16 -4.71
N PHE A 75 -20.34 -16.84 -4.89
CA PHE A 75 -19.15 -16.09 -5.29
C PHE A 75 -18.97 -14.86 -4.41
N ARG A 76 -17.71 -14.51 -4.13
CA ARG A 76 -17.32 -13.27 -3.45
C ARG A 76 -16.14 -12.65 -4.17
N VAL A 77 -16.14 -11.32 -4.29
CA VAL A 77 -15.05 -10.57 -4.90
C VAL A 77 -14.31 -9.81 -3.83
N GLY A 78 -12.99 -9.83 -3.90
CA GLY A 78 -12.12 -9.02 -3.06
C GLY A 78 -11.17 -8.18 -3.90
N HIS A 79 -10.83 -7.01 -3.37
CA HIS A 79 -9.79 -6.14 -3.90
C HIS A 79 -8.84 -5.77 -2.78
N GLY A 80 -7.54 -5.87 -3.04
CA GLY A 80 -6.50 -5.38 -2.16
C GLY A 80 -5.64 -4.34 -2.85
N PHE A 81 -5.08 -3.44 -2.06
CA PHE A 81 -4.06 -2.48 -2.47
C PHE A 81 -3.04 -2.32 -1.35
N ASP A 82 -1.75 -2.34 -1.70
CA ASP A 82 -0.69 -2.01 -0.75
C ASP A 82 0.41 -1.18 -1.44
N LEU A 83 1.11 -0.37 -0.67
CA LEU A 83 2.22 0.48 -1.13
C LEU A 83 3.28 0.62 -0.04
N HIS A 84 4.53 0.32 -0.41
CA HIS A 84 5.70 0.51 0.46
C HIS A 84 6.68 1.53 -0.10
N ARG A 85 7.35 2.25 0.80
CA ARG A 85 8.53 3.07 0.45
C ARG A 85 9.70 2.16 0.13
N LEU A 86 10.48 2.54 -0.88
CA LEU A 86 11.74 1.87 -1.23
C LEU A 86 12.92 2.71 -0.75
N GLU A 87 13.75 2.14 0.13
CA GLU A 87 14.92 2.82 0.67
C GLU A 87 16.21 2.00 0.52
N PRO A 88 17.39 2.65 0.42
CA PRO A 88 18.67 1.95 0.38
C PRO A 88 18.90 1.10 1.65
N GLY A 89 19.56 -0.04 1.49
CA GLY A 89 19.93 -0.92 2.61
C GLY A 89 18.83 -1.88 3.08
N TYR A 90 17.64 -1.82 2.50
CA TYR A 90 16.55 -2.76 2.75
C TYR A 90 16.50 -3.87 1.69
N PRO A 91 16.02 -5.08 2.03
CA PRO A 91 15.75 -6.13 1.05
C PRO A 91 14.49 -5.81 0.23
N LEU A 92 14.48 -6.20 -1.04
CA LEU A 92 13.28 -6.15 -1.88
C LEU A 92 12.70 -7.55 -1.98
N ILE A 93 11.66 -7.84 -1.19
CA ILE A 93 10.98 -9.13 -1.20
C ILE A 93 9.62 -8.96 -1.90
N ILE A 94 9.35 -9.80 -2.90
CA ILE A 94 8.11 -9.74 -3.69
C ILE A 94 7.58 -11.16 -3.86
N GLY A 95 6.37 -11.40 -3.35
CA GLY A 95 5.73 -12.72 -3.32
C GLY A 95 6.63 -13.82 -2.73
N GLY A 96 7.35 -13.51 -1.65
CA GLY A 96 8.27 -14.36 -0.92
C GLY A 96 9.64 -14.56 -1.57
N ILE A 97 9.90 -13.92 -2.71
CA ILE A 97 11.17 -14.04 -3.44
C ILE A 97 12.02 -12.79 -3.18
N ASN A 98 13.27 -12.99 -2.73
CA ASN A 98 14.23 -11.90 -2.62
C ASN A 98 14.72 -11.48 -4.01
N VAL A 99 14.52 -10.21 -4.36
CA VAL A 99 14.84 -9.62 -5.66
C VAL A 99 16.08 -8.73 -5.51
N PRO A 100 17.20 -9.02 -6.20
CA PRO A 100 18.37 -8.18 -6.15
C PRO A 100 18.09 -6.76 -6.64
N HIS A 101 18.32 -5.75 -5.79
CA HIS A 101 18.08 -4.35 -6.11
C HIS A 101 18.90 -3.41 -5.21
N ASP A 102 19.07 -2.16 -5.64
CA ASP A 102 19.76 -1.11 -4.86
C ASP A 102 18.89 -0.54 -3.71
N ARG A 103 17.59 -0.84 -3.70
CA ARG A 103 16.62 -0.39 -2.70
C ARG A 103 15.65 -1.52 -2.36
N GLY A 104 15.10 -1.50 -1.16
CA GLY A 104 14.09 -2.45 -0.70
C GLY A 104 13.03 -1.79 0.17
N CYS A 105 12.07 -2.57 0.65
CA CYS A 105 10.92 -2.04 1.37
C CYS A 105 11.28 -1.65 2.80
N GLU A 106 11.05 -0.40 3.17
CA GLU A 106 11.10 0.04 4.58
C GLU A 106 9.75 -0.26 5.25
N ALA A 107 9.68 -1.35 6.00
CA ALA A 107 8.45 -1.81 6.66
C ALA A 107 8.74 -2.46 8.04
N HIS A 108 7.68 -2.64 8.84
CA HIS A 108 7.74 -3.37 10.11
C HIS A 108 7.79 -4.91 9.92
N SER A 109 7.22 -5.41 8.81
CA SER A 109 7.36 -6.78 8.33
C SER A 109 8.54 -6.91 7.36
N ASP A 110 8.59 -7.99 6.58
CA ASP A 110 9.54 -8.15 5.46
C ASP A 110 9.23 -7.23 4.25
N GLY A 111 8.14 -6.45 4.30
CA GLY A 111 7.79 -5.43 3.32
C GLY A 111 7.23 -5.98 1.99
N ASP A 112 6.74 -7.22 1.99
CA ASP A 112 6.20 -7.85 0.79
C ASP A 112 4.82 -7.31 0.40
N VAL A 113 4.85 -6.22 -0.37
CA VAL A 113 3.67 -5.51 -0.87
C VAL A 113 2.69 -6.42 -1.63
N LEU A 114 3.19 -7.46 -2.31
CA LEU A 114 2.32 -8.35 -3.08
C LEU A 114 1.54 -9.26 -2.14
N LEU A 115 2.20 -9.87 -1.15
CA LEU A 115 1.53 -10.75 -0.21
C LEU A 115 0.52 -10.00 0.66
N HIS A 116 0.87 -8.81 1.17
CA HIS A 116 -0.10 -8.01 1.94
C HIS A 116 -1.35 -7.68 1.12
N CYS A 117 -1.16 -7.25 -0.13
CA CYS A 117 -2.25 -6.93 -1.04
C CYS A 117 -3.15 -8.15 -1.34
N VAL A 118 -2.58 -9.35 -1.44
CA VAL A 118 -3.35 -10.60 -1.59
C VAL A 118 -4.12 -10.93 -0.31
N VAL A 119 -3.53 -10.75 0.87
CA VAL A 119 -4.20 -10.93 2.16
C VAL A 119 -5.43 -10.04 2.25
N ASP A 120 -5.30 -8.74 1.99
CA ASP A 120 -6.43 -7.80 2.04
C ASP A 120 -7.51 -8.14 1.01
N ALA A 121 -7.15 -8.64 -0.18
CA ALA A 121 -8.14 -9.10 -1.14
C ALA A 121 -8.95 -10.29 -0.59
N ILE A 122 -8.31 -11.27 0.06
CA ILE A 122 -9.01 -12.41 0.68
C ILE A 122 -9.90 -11.94 1.82
N LEU A 123 -9.36 -11.16 2.76
CA LEU A 123 -10.09 -10.66 3.93
C LEU A 123 -11.28 -9.80 3.51
N GLY A 124 -11.09 -8.92 2.54
CA GLY A 124 -12.13 -8.07 1.96
C GLY A 124 -13.24 -8.88 1.26
N ALA A 125 -12.90 -9.93 0.52
CA ALA A 125 -13.90 -10.82 -0.10
C ALA A 125 -14.81 -11.48 0.97
N LEU A 126 -14.23 -11.84 2.12
CA LEU A 126 -14.93 -12.46 3.24
C LEU A 126 -15.69 -11.44 4.12
N GLY A 127 -15.39 -10.14 3.99
CA GLY A 127 -15.92 -9.09 4.86
C GLY A 127 -15.34 -9.12 6.28
N LEU A 128 -14.08 -9.56 6.41
CA LEU A 128 -13.33 -9.60 7.66
C LEU A 128 -12.58 -8.29 7.89
N PRO A 129 -12.08 -8.04 9.13
CA PRO A 129 -11.13 -6.96 9.39
C PRO A 129 -9.90 -7.05 8.47
N ASP A 130 -9.31 -5.91 8.14
CA ASP A 130 -8.14 -5.83 7.25
C ASP A 130 -6.85 -6.33 7.91
N ILE A 131 -5.76 -6.40 7.13
CA ILE A 131 -4.46 -6.88 7.61
C ILE A 131 -3.96 -6.11 8.83
N GLY A 132 -4.15 -4.78 8.90
CA GLY A 132 -3.67 -3.96 10.01
C GLY A 132 -4.47 -4.17 11.30
N GLN A 133 -5.75 -4.54 11.17
CA GLN A 133 -6.60 -4.91 12.31
C GLN A 133 -6.29 -6.31 12.84
N ILE A 134 -6.00 -7.27 11.97
CA ILE A 134 -5.66 -8.65 12.37
C ILE A 134 -4.22 -8.75 12.86
N PHE A 135 -3.29 -8.00 12.26
CA PHE A 135 -1.86 -8.04 12.53
C PHE A 135 -1.31 -6.64 12.85
N PRO A 136 -1.67 -6.05 14.00
CA PRO A 136 -1.27 -4.69 14.32
C PRO A 136 0.24 -4.57 14.58
N ASP A 137 0.85 -3.49 14.09
CA ASP A 137 2.27 -3.17 14.30
C ASP A 137 2.68 -3.06 15.78
N SER A 138 1.72 -2.83 16.67
CA SER A 138 1.93 -2.71 18.12
C SER A 138 2.16 -4.05 18.82
N ASP A 139 1.79 -5.18 18.19
CA ASP A 139 1.98 -6.50 18.76
C ASP A 139 3.40 -7.02 18.44
N PRO A 140 4.26 -7.25 19.47
CA PRO A 140 5.62 -7.74 19.27
C PRO A 140 5.70 -9.07 18.52
N LYS A 141 4.62 -9.87 18.51
CA LYS A 141 4.54 -11.14 17.78
C LYS A 141 4.74 -10.99 16.27
N TRP A 142 4.32 -9.86 15.69
CA TRP A 142 4.34 -9.64 14.24
C TRP A 142 5.58 -8.89 13.76
N LYS A 143 6.37 -8.34 14.68
CA LYS A 143 7.57 -7.57 14.35
C LYS A 143 8.59 -8.46 13.63
N GLY A 144 8.93 -8.10 12.38
CA GLY A 144 9.84 -8.88 11.54
C GLY A 144 9.28 -10.25 11.11
N ALA A 145 7.98 -10.48 11.25
CA ALA A 145 7.35 -11.69 10.73
C ALA A 145 7.42 -11.71 9.21
N ALA A 146 7.65 -12.90 8.65
CA ALA A 146 7.57 -13.10 7.21
C ALA A 146 6.11 -12.99 6.75
N SER A 147 5.86 -12.31 5.63
CA SER A 147 4.50 -12.08 5.11
C SER A 147 3.76 -13.37 4.75
N SER A 148 4.48 -14.47 4.55
CA SER A 148 3.91 -15.82 4.39
C SER A 148 3.04 -16.26 5.58
N VAL A 149 3.29 -15.74 6.78
CA VAL A 149 2.48 -16.02 7.98
C VAL A 149 1.07 -15.42 7.81
N PHE A 150 0.98 -14.20 7.29
CA PHE A 150 -0.29 -13.51 7.06
C PHE A 150 -1.13 -14.20 5.97
N ILE A 151 -0.48 -14.67 4.89
CA ILE A 151 -1.15 -15.45 3.83
C ILE A 151 -1.75 -16.73 4.40
N LYS A 152 -0.98 -17.51 5.17
CA LYS A 152 -1.46 -18.78 5.75
C LYS A 152 -2.68 -18.56 6.64
N GLU A 153 -2.68 -17.47 7.41
CA GLU A 153 -3.80 -17.13 8.27
C GLU A 153 -5.03 -16.68 7.47
N ALA A 154 -4.86 -15.86 6.43
CA ALA A 154 -5.96 -15.48 5.53
C ALA A 154 -6.57 -16.70 4.81
N VAL A 155 -5.75 -17.65 4.35
CA VAL A 155 -6.20 -18.91 3.74
C VAL A 155 -6.96 -19.78 4.75
N ARG A 156 -6.47 -19.88 6.00
CA ARG A 156 -7.18 -20.58 7.08
C ARG A 156 -8.57 -19.98 7.30
N LEU A 157 -8.66 -18.67 7.46
CA LEU A 157 -9.92 -17.94 7.65
C LEU A 157 -10.87 -18.10 6.45
N MET A 158 -10.35 -18.06 5.22
CA MET A 158 -11.10 -18.33 3.99
C MET A 158 -11.73 -19.72 4.00
N HIS A 159 -10.95 -20.74 4.36
CA HIS A 159 -11.44 -22.11 4.42
C HIS A 159 -12.45 -22.33 5.55
N GLU A 160 -12.27 -21.69 6.71
CA GLU A 160 -13.25 -21.71 7.82
C GLU A 160 -14.57 -21.04 7.45
N ALA A 161 -14.52 -19.98 6.65
CA ALA A 161 -15.72 -19.36 6.08
C ALA A 161 -16.38 -20.23 4.97
N GLY A 162 -15.80 -21.38 4.63
CA GLY A 162 -16.29 -22.30 3.61
C GLY A 162 -16.10 -21.79 2.18
N TYR A 163 -15.00 -21.08 1.92
CA TYR A 163 -14.63 -20.60 0.60
C TYR A 163 -13.29 -21.18 0.14
N GLU A 164 -13.08 -21.14 -1.17
CA GLU A 164 -11.83 -21.43 -1.85
C GLU A 164 -11.57 -20.40 -2.97
N ILE A 165 -10.36 -20.37 -3.51
CA ILE A 165 -9.98 -19.44 -4.57
C ILE A 165 -10.52 -19.98 -5.90
N GLY A 166 -11.37 -19.19 -6.56
CA GLY A 166 -11.73 -19.41 -7.97
C GLY A 166 -10.60 -18.94 -8.89
N ASN A 167 -10.22 -17.67 -8.78
CA ASN A 167 -9.00 -17.14 -9.39
C ASN A 167 -8.49 -15.87 -8.70
N LEU A 168 -7.22 -15.54 -8.94
CA LEU A 168 -6.54 -14.35 -8.47
C LEU A 168 -5.79 -13.67 -9.61
N ASP A 169 -5.87 -12.35 -9.69
CA ASP A 169 -5.05 -11.56 -10.60
C ASP A 169 -4.43 -10.36 -9.88
N ALA A 170 -3.10 -10.34 -9.83
CA ALA A 170 -2.32 -9.27 -9.21
C ALA A 170 -1.62 -8.40 -10.26
N THR A 171 -1.47 -7.12 -9.96
CA THR A 171 -0.68 -6.15 -10.74
C THR A 171 0.30 -5.44 -9.82
N LEU A 172 1.58 -5.67 -10.05
CA LEU A 172 2.65 -4.96 -9.39
C LEU A 172 3.07 -3.73 -10.20
N ILE A 173 3.26 -2.60 -9.53
CA ILE A 173 3.74 -1.36 -10.11
C ILE A 173 5.11 -1.05 -9.53
N LEU A 174 6.15 -1.23 -10.35
CA LEU A 174 7.55 -1.07 -9.95
C LEU A 174 8.37 -0.56 -11.13
N GLN A 175 9.10 0.54 -10.94
CA GLN A 175 9.91 1.12 -12.00
C GLN A 175 11.17 0.28 -12.30
N ARG A 176 11.85 -0.23 -11.27
CA ARG A 176 13.02 -1.12 -11.36
C ARG A 176 13.04 -2.06 -10.15
N PRO A 177 13.57 -3.28 -10.26
CA PRO A 177 14.17 -3.88 -11.46
C PRO A 177 13.10 -4.49 -12.40
N LYS A 178 13.55 -5.05 -13.53
CA LYS A 178 12.66 -5.78 -14.45
C LYS A 178 12.28 -7.13 -13.82
N LEU A 179 10.99 -7.34 -13.56
CA LEU A 179 10.50 -8.56 -12.90
C LEU A 179 10.21 -9.73 -13.83
N SER A 180 10.23 -9.54 -15.16
CA SER A 180 9.93 -10.63 -16.10
C SER A 180 10.76 -11.91 -15.87
N PRO A 181 12.05 -11.88 -15.47
CA PRO A 181 12.82 -13.11 -15.23
C PRO A 181 12.40 -13.86 -13.96
N LEU A 182 11.79 -13.17 -12.99
CA LEU A 182 11.43 -13.73 -11.68
C LEU A 182 9.93 -14.04 -11.57
N LYS A 183 9.14 -13.60 -12.54
CA LYS A 183 7.67 -13.64 -12.52
C LYS A 183 7.12 -15.04 -12.24
N GLU A 184 7.68 -16.07 -12.87
CA GLU A 184 7.24 -17.45 -12.68
C GLU A 184 7.57 -17.97 -11.29
N ALA A 185 8.76 -17.67 -10.75
CA ALA A 185 9.14 -18.05 -9.39
C ALA A 185 8.21 -17.41 -8.35
N ILE A 186 7.88 -16.12 -8.54
CA ILE A 186 6.92 -15.40 -7.69
C ILE A 186 5.54 -16.04 -7.78
N ARG A 187 5.05 -16.35 -8.98
CA ARG A 187 3.73 -16.99 -9.18
C ARG A 187 3.67 -18.37 -8.54
N THR A 188 4.72 -19.18 -8.69
CA THR A 188 4.80 -20.53 -8.08
C THR A 188 4.75 -20.43 -6.56
N ASN A 189 5.60 -19.60 -5.95
CA ASN A 189 5.61 -19.45 -4.50
C ASN A 189 4.27 -18.90 -3.97
N LEU A 190 3.66 -17.94 -4.67
CA LEU A 190 2.34 -17.43 -4.32
C LEU A 190 1.27 -18.54 -4.39
N SER A 191 1.30 -19.38 -5.43
CA SER A 191 0.36 -20.51 -5.60
C SER A 191 0.51 -21.53 -4.48
N GLU A 192 1.75 -21.87 -4.10
CA GLU A 192 2.05 -22.77 -2.98
C GLU A 192 1.56 -22.22 -1.64
N LEU A 193 1.81 -20.93 -1.36
CA LEU A 193 1.34 -20.29 -0.13
C LEU A 193 -0.20 -20.24 -0.04
N LEU A 194 -0.87 -20.08 -1.17
CA LEU A 194 -2.33 -20.05 -1.27
C LEU A 194 -2.97 -21.45 -1.26
N GLY A 195 -2.18 -22.50 -1.52
CA GLY A 195 -2.71 -23.85 -1.76
C GLY A 195 -3.59 -23.94 -3.01
N ALA A 196 -3.28 -23.14 -4.05
CA ALA A 196 -4.06 -23.03 -5.28
C ALA A 196 -3.26 -23.51 -6.51
N ASP A 197 -3.97 -23.94 -7.55
CA ASP A 197 -3.33 -24.32 -8.81
C ASP A 197 -2.72 -23.07 -9.52
N PRO A 198 -1.49 -23.15 -10.06
CA PRO A 198 -0.87 -22.01 -10.74
C PRO A 198 -1.66 -21.46 -11.94
N SER A 199 -2.55 -22.25 -12.55
CA SER A 199 -3.41 -21.80 -13.65
C SER A 199 -4.47 -20.79 -13.22
N VAL A 200 -4.79 -20.71 -11.92
CA VAL A 200 -5.78 -19.76 -11.38
C VAL A 200 -5.14 -18.58 -10.66
N VAL A 201 -3.81 -18.51 -10.61
CA VAL A 201 -3.05 -17.42 -9.98
C VAL A 201 -2.29 -16.65 -11.04
N ASN A 202 -2.64 -15.39 -11.28
CA ASN A 202 -1.92 -14.54 -12.23
C ASN A 202 -1.20 -13.38 -11.54
N LEU A 203 -0.05 -13.01 -12.09
CA LEU A 203 0.71 -11.82 -11.72
C LEU A 203 0.99 -11.02 -12.98
N LYS A 204 0.94 -9.70 -12.89
CA LYS A 204 1.38 -8.76 -13.92
C LYS A 204 2.33 -7.76 -13.28
N ALA A 205 3.21 -7.19 -14.09
CA ALA A 205 4.13 -6.15 -13.64
C ALA A 205 4.13 -5.00 -14.64
N LYS A 206 4.10 -3.77 -14.14
CA LYS A 206 4.06 -2.54 -14.90
C LYS A 206 5.04 -1.52 -14.32
N THR A 207 5.62 -0.72 -15.18
CA THR A 207 6.29 0.53 -14.81
C THR A 207 5.25 1.61 -14.51
N HIS A 208 5.66 2.67 -13.82
CA HIS A 208 4.82 3.86 -13.61
C HIS A 208 5.32 5.03 -14.47
N GLU A 209 5.82 4.72 -15.67
CA GLU A 209 6.21 5.69 -16.70
C GLU A 209 7.09 6.87 -16.23
N LYS A 210 7.96 6.64 -15.23
CA LYS A 210 8.83 7.67 -14.62
C LYS A 210 8.07 8.86 -14.00
N VAL A 211 6.79 8.71 -13.66
CA VAL A 211 6.02 9.72 -12.93
C VAL A 211 5.81 9.33 -11.46
N ASP A 212 5.86 10.33 -10.59
CA ASP A 212 5.61 10.23 -9.14
C ASP A 212 6.57 9.28 -8.39
N SER A 213 6.27 8.97 -7.13
CA SER A 213 7.13 8.12 -6.29
C SER A 213 7.39 6.73 -6.88
N LEU A 214 6.38 6.14 -7.53
CA LEU A 214 6.50 4.85 -8.20
C LEU A 214 7.46 4.94 -9.38
N GLY A 215 7.35 5.98 -10.22
CA GLY A 215 8.20 6.20 -11.38
C GLY A 215 9.61 6.68 -11.04
N GLU A 216 9.78 7.34 -9.90
CA GLU A 216 11.07 7.76 -9.33
C GLU A 216 11.77 6.62 -8.56
N ASN A 217 11.19 5.41 -8.53
CA ASN A 217 11.72 4.26 -7.80
C ASN A 217 11.90 4.54 -6.30
N ARG A 218 10.99 5.33 -5.73
CA ARG A 218 10.87 5.63 -4.28
C ARG A 218 9.78 4.82 -3.60
N SER A 219 8.94 4.13 -4.37
CA SER A 219 7.92 3.24 -3.83
C SER A 219 7.64 2.08 -4.78
N ILE A 220 6.97 1.07 -4.25
CA ILE A 220 6.39 -0.06 -4.96
C ILE A 220 4.93 -0.20 -4.55
N ALA A 221 4.04 -0.56 -5.47
CA ALA A 221 2.64 -0.80 -5.18
C ALA A 221 2.14 -2.11 -5.78
N ALA A 222 1.10 -2.67 -5.17
CA ALA A 222 0.39 -3.84 -5.65
C ALA A 222 -1.12 -3.60 -5.64
N HIS A 223 -1.80 -4.11 -6.66
CA HIS A 223 -3.25 -4.31 -6.67
C HIS A 223 -3.54 -5.79 -6.87
N THR A 224 -4.55 -6.30 -6.18
CA THR A 224 -5.03 -7.67 -6.34
C THR A 224 -6.53 -7.66 -6.47
N VAL A 225 -7.06 -8.40 -7.43
CA VAL A 225 -8.47 -8.80 -7.47
C VAL A 225 -8.57 -10.31 -7.31
N ILE A 226 -9.52 -10.75 -6.50
CA ILE A 226 -9.73 -12.18 -6.24
C ILE A 226 -11.22 -12.52 -6.36
N LEU A 227 -11.51 -13.68 -6.92
CA LEU A 227 -12.82 -14.30 -6.91
C LEU A 227 -12.75 -15.54 -6.01
N LEU A 228 -13.51 -15.53 -4.92
CA LEU A 228 -13.71 -16.69 -4.07
C LEU A 228 -14.98 -17.44 -4.46
N MET A 229 -14.92 -18.76 -4.39
CA MET A 229 -16.02 -19.68 -4.67
C MET A 229 -16.42 -20.41 -3.41
N LYS A 230 -17.72 -20.60 -3.20
CA LYS A 230 -18.23 -21.41 -2.09
C LYS A 230 -17.87 -22.87 -2.33
N LYS A 231 -17.34 -23.54 -1.29
CA LYS A 231 -17.10 -24.99 -1.28
C LYS A 231 -18.41 -25.78 -1.31
#